data_AF-A0A8J3B229-F1
#
_entry.id   AF-A0A8J3B229-F1
#
_cell.length_a   1.000
_cell.length_b   1.000
_cell.length_c   1.000
_cell.angle_alpha   90.00
_cell.angle_beta   90.00
_cell.angle_gamma   90.00
#
_symmetry.space_group_name_H-M   'P 1'
#
loop_
_entity.id
_entity.type
_entity.pdbx_description
1 polymer ?
#
loop_
_entity_poly.entity_id
_entity_poly.type
_entity_poly.pdbx_seq_one_letter_code
_entity_poly.pdbx_strand_id
1 'polypeptide(L)'
;MTDSVSVEPTEWVPLPDVAERLDLTISKVRQLVREGGLLAVRRDGVLRVPVELIANPTVLKHLPGVLTVLRDAGYNEDESLRWLFLPDDSLSGGCPARALSGPEATEVRRRAQALGF
;
A
#
# COMPACT_ATOMS: atom_id res chain seq x y z
N MET A 1 -19.83 17.91 -11.33
CA MET A 1 -18.95 17.68 -10.17
C MET A 1 -19.04 16.20 -9.89
N THR A 2 -18.25 15.41 -10.61
CA THR A 2 -18.31 13.95 -10.52
C THR A 2 -17.50 13.57 -9.29
N ASP A 3 -18.15 13.06 -8.26
CA ASP A 3 -17.46 12.36 -7.17
C ASP A 3 -16.60 11.27 -7.82
N SER A 4 -15.28 11.47 -7.84
CA SER A 4 -14.35 10.41 -8.17
C SER A 4 -14.38 9.43 -7.01
N VAL A 5 -15.20 8.38 -7.15
CA VAL A 5 -15.26 7.28 -6.17
C VAL A 5 -13.85 6.75 -6.00
N SER A 6 -13.27 6.91 -4.82
CA SER A 6 -11.99 6.29 -4.44
C SER A 6 -12.30 5.25 -3.37
N VAL A 7 -11.66 4.08 -3.42
CA VAL A 7 -11.83 3.08 -2.36
C VAL A 7 -11.05 3.56 -1.15
N GLU A 8 -11.70 3.91 -0.04
CA GLU A 8 -10.97 4.30 1.17
C GLU A 8 -10.42 3.06 1.92
N PRO A 9 -9.25 3.18 2.55
CA PRO A 9 -8.79 2.18 3.52
C PRO A 9 -9.81 1.94 4.62
N THR A 10 -9.95 0.67 5.01
CA THR A 10 -10.89 0.27 6.06
C THR A 10 -10.45 0.80 7.43
N GLU A 11 -9.14 0.86 7.66
CA GLU A 11 -8.54 1.34 8.91
C GLU A 11 -7.18 1.97 8.63
N TRP A 12 -6.87 3.04 9.37
CA TRP A 12 -5.58 3.73 9.36
C TRP A 12 -4.78 3.43 10.63
N VAL A 13 -3.81 2.54 10.51
CA VAL A 13 -3.04 1.99 11.63
C VAL A 13 -1.79 2.84 11.88
N PRO A 14 -1.58 3.41 13.08
CA PRO A 14 -0.36 4.16 13.39
C PRO A 14 0.84 3.21 13.54
N LEU A 15 2.06 3.71 13.30
CA LEU A 15 3.27 2.86 13.28
C LEU A 15 3.54 2.02 14.55
N PRO A 16 3.22 2.46 15.79
CA PRO A 16 3.34 1.60 16.98
C PRO A 16 2.48 0.34 16.86
N ASP A 17 1.21 0.47 16.49
CA ASP A 17 0.27 -0.64 16.34
C ASP A 17 0.67 -1.55 15.16
N VAL A 18 1.23 -0.98 14.08
CA VAL A 18 1.83 -1.79 12.99
C VAL A 18 2.98 -2.65 13.53
N ALA A 19 3.80 -2.11 14.44
CA ALA A 19 4.92 -2.83 15.03
C ALA A 19 4.43 -4.03 15.85
N GLU A 20 3.37 -3.85 16.64
CA GLU A 20 2.71 -4.93 17.37
C GLU A 20 2.14 -6.00 16.42
N ARG A 21 1.44 -5.59 15.35
CA ARG A 21 0.85 -6.52 14.37
C ARG A 21 1.88 -7.32 13.56
N LEU A 22 3.09 -6.77 13.36
CA LEU A 22 4.16 -7.41 12.61
C LEU A 22 5.16 -8.15 13.52
N ASP A 23 4.99 -8.11 14.84
CA ASP A 23 5.99 -8.57 15.82
C ASP A 23 7.39 -7.96 15.56
N LEU A 24 7.41 -6.64 15.30
CA LEU A 24 8.62 -5.87 15.01
C LEU A 24 8.77 -4.71 16.02
N THR A 25 9.97 -4.13 16.08
CA THR A 25 10.16 -2.85 16.76
C THR A 25 9.66 -1.71 15.88
N ILE A 26 9.21 -0.60 16.50
CA ILE A 26 8.81 0.60 15.75
C ILE A 26 9.93 1.13 14.84
N SER A 27 11.20 0.97 15.24
CA SER A 27 12.36 1.34 14.43
C SER A 27 12.45 0.49 13.16
N LYS A 28 12.19 -0.82 13.24
CA LYS A 28 12.13 -1.70 12.06
C LYS A 28 10.96 -1.33 11.14
N VAL A 29 9.80 -0.96 11.69
CA VAL A 29 8.66 -0.48 10.88
C VAL A 29 9.02 0.82 10.15
N ARG A 30 9.63 1.80 10.85
CA ARG A 30 10.12 3.03 10.22
C ARG A 30 11.16 2.75 9.13
N GLN A 31 12.01 1.75 9.35
CA GLN A 31 12.98 1.31 8.34
C GLN A 31 12.28 0.73 7.11
N LEU A 32 11.28 -0.15 7.28
CA LEU A 32 10.47 -0.68 6.18
C LEU A 32 9.82 0.45 5.36
N VAL A 33 9.27 1.46 6.03
CA VAL A 33 8.69 2.63 5.34
C VAL A 33 9.75 3.38 4.52
N ARG A 34 10.88 3.70 5.16
CA ARG A 34 12.00 4.42 4.51
C ARG A 34 12.57 3.66 3.31
N GLU A 35 12.62 2.33 3.38
CA GLU A 35 13.15 1.47 2.32
C GLU A 35 12.12 1.20 1.21
N GLY A 36 10.86 1.63 1.37
CA GLY A 36 9.78 1.36 0.43
C GLY A 36 9.22 -0.07 0.53
N GLY A 37 9.49 -0.77 1.63
CA GLY A 37 8.89 -2.07 1.93
C GLY A 37 7.46 -1.96 2.49
N LEU A 38 7.07 -0.78 2.97
CA LEU A 38 5.73 -0.49 3.46
C LEU A 38 5.35 0.96 3.13
N LEU A 39 4.12 1.21 2.71
CA LEU A 39 3.63 2.56 2.46
C LEU A 39 3.04 3.16 3.75
N ALA A 40 3.44 4.37 4.10
CA ALA A 40 2.81 5.16 5.15
C ALA A 40 2.61 6.59 4.68
N VAL A 41 1.50 7.21 5.06
CA VAL A 41 1.20 8.62 4.76
C VAL A 41 0.95 9.39 6.04
N ARG A 42 1.17 10.70 6.01
CA ARG A 42 0.89 11.58 7.15
C ARG A 42 -0.59 11.93 7.17
N ARG A 43 -1.29 11.59 8.25
CA ARG A 43 -2.66 12.03 8.51
C ARG A 43 -2.73 12.63 9.91
N ASP A 44 -3.21 13.87 10.00
CA ASP A 44 -3.29 14.65 11.24
C ASP A 44 -1.96 14.70 12.01
N GLY A 45 -0.85 14.88 11.28
CA GLY A 45 0.49 14.94 11.85
C GLY A 45 1.09 13.59 12.26
N VAL A 46 0.37 12.48 12.10
CA VAL A 46 0.81 11.13 12.48
C VAL A 46 1.03 10.26 11.23
N LEU A 47 2.11 9.48 11.19
CA LEU A 47 2.32 8.49 10.13
C LEU A 47 1.41 7.29 10.35
N ARG A 48 0.62 6.96 9.33
CA ARG A 48 -0.34 5.86 9.35
C ARG A 48 -0.24 5.00 8.11
N VAL A 49 -0.54 3.72 8.26
CA VAL A 49 -0.51 2.68 7.24
C VAL A 49 -1.95 2.18 7.03
N PRO A 50 -2.43 2.05 5.78
CA PRO A 50 -3.69 1.35 5.50
C PRO A 50 -3.61 -0.11 5.97
N VAL A 51 -4.62 -0.59 6.71
CA VAL A 51 -4.63 -1.96 7.23
C VAL A 51 -4.49 -3.03 6.14
N GLU A 52 -5.01 -2.75 4.94
CA GLU A 52 -4.94 -3.63 3.78
C GLU A 52 -3.51 -3.98 3.39
N LEU A 53 -2.52 -3.16 3.74
CA LEU A 53 -1.12 -3.36 3.36
C LEU A 53 -0.33 -4.24 4.34
N ILE A 54 -0.97 -4.73 5.40
CA ILE A 54 -0.37 -5.49 6.50
C ILE A 54 -0.88 -6.94 6.44
N ALA A 55 0.03 -7.91 6.34
CA ALA A 55 -0.29 -9.34 6.35
C ALA A 55 0.31 -10.02 7.58
N ASN A 56 -0.28 -9.82 8.76
CA ASN A 56 0.21 -10.34 10.04
C ASN A 56 0.83 -11.76 9.94
N PRO A 57 2.12 -11.98 10.30
CA PRO A 57 3.06 -11.05 10.94
C PRO A 57 4.02 -10.33 9.97
N THR A 58 3.75 -10.33 8.66
CA THR A 58 4.62 -9.72 7.64
C THR A 58 3.90 -8.59 6.87
N VAL A 59 4.66 -7.85 6.06
CA VAL A 59 4.04 -7.02 5.01
C VAL A 59 3.57 -7.90 3.87
N LEU A 60 2.62 -7.41 3.07
CA LEU A 60 2.21 -8.14 1.87
C LEU A 60 3.42 -8.46 0.98
N LYS A 61 3.58 -9.75 0.65
CA LYS A 61 4.73 -10.28 -0.11
C LYS A 61 5.05 -9.47 -1.36
N HIS A 62 4.03 -9.02 -2.10
CA HIS A 62 4.18 -8.35 -3.38
C HIS A 62 4.24 -6.81 -3.27
N LEU A 63 3.91 -6.25 -2.10
CA LEU A 63 3.83 -4.79 -1.91
C LEU A 63 5.18 -4.08 -2.16
N PRO A 64 6.33 -4.53 -1.61
CA PRO A 64 7.60 -3.85 -1.86
C PRO A 64 7.92 -3.72 -3.36
N GLY A 65 7.68 -4.80 -4.13
CA GLY A 65 7.93 -4.79 -5.57
C GLY A 65 7.01 -3.85 -6.35
N VAL A 66 5.78 -3.64 -5.89
CA VAL A 66 4.86 -2.64 -6.46
C VAL A 66 5.31 -1.23 -6.10
N LEU A 67 5.66 -0.98 -4.84
CA LEU A 67 6.12 0.34 -4.39
C LEU A 67 7.41 0.78 -5.09
N THR A 68 8.35 -0.14 -5.33
CA THR A 68 9.54 0.14 -6.14
C THR A 68 9.16 0.61 -7.54
N VAL A 69 8.27 -0.12 -8.21
CA VAL A 69 7.85 0.22 -9.58
C VAL A 69 7.14 1.57 -9.64
N LEU A 70 6.25 1.86 -8.70
CA LEU A 70 5.57 3.15 -8.61
C LEU A 70 6.57 4.29 -8.39
N ARG A 71 7.54 4.09 -7.48
CA ARG A 71 8.60 5.07 -7.22
C ARG A 71 9.46 5.32 -8.45
N ASP A 72 9.84 4.26 -9.18
CA ASP A 72 10.62 4.36 -10.41
C ASP A 72 9.83 5.09 -11.52
N ALA A 73 8.50 4.98 -11.52
CA ALA A 73 7.59 5.75 -12.37
C ALA A 73 7.34 7.20 -11.86
N GLY A 74 8.01 7.63 -10.77
CA GLY A 74 7.93 8.99 -10.24
C GLY A 74 6.81 9.25 -9.23
N TYR A 75 6.10 8.22 -8.76
CA TYR A 75 5.00 8.39 -7.81
C TYR A 75 5.54 8.65 -6.40
N ASN A 76 5.00 9.67 -5.73
CA ASN A 76 5.20 9.89 -4.29
C ASN A 76 4.29 8.99 -3.43
N GLU A 77 4.36 9.11 -2.10
CA GLU A 77 3.57 8.29 -1.18
C GLU A 77 2.06 8.50 -1.34
N ASP A 78 1.60 9.74 -1.52
CA ASP A 78 0.19 10.07 -1.70
C ASP A 78 -0.33 9.60 -3.06
N GLU A 79 0.48 9.68 -4.11
CA GLU A 79 0.18 9.14 -5.44
C GLU A 79 0.14 7.62 -5.46
N SER A 80 1.10 6.99 -4.79
CA SER A 80 1.15 5.54 -4.62
C SER A 80 -0.07 5.05 -3.85
N LEU A 81 -0.47 5.77 -2.79
CA LEU A 81 -1.70 5.49 -2.06
C LEU A 81 -2.92 5.59 -2.99
N ARG A 82 -3.06 6.70 -3.74
CA ARG A 82 -4.17 6.88 -4.67
C ARG A 82 -4.22 5.77 -5.72
N TRP A 83 -3.08 5.36 -6.25
CA TRP A 83 -3.03 4.26 -7.21
C TRP A 83 -3.45 2.93 -6.59
N LEU A 84 -2.93 2.60 -5.39
CA LEU A 84 -3.27 1.37 -4.68
C LEU A 84 -4.76 1.27 -4.34
N PHE A 85 -5.44 2.40 -4.19
CA PHE A 85 -6.84 2.49 -3.79
C PHE A 85 -7.77 2.99 -4.91
N LEU A 86 -7.24 3.08 -6.14
CA LEU A 86 -8.05 3.38 -7.32
C LEU A 86 -9.05 2.22 -7.54
N PRO A 87 -10.35 2.48 -7.68
CA PRO A 87 -11.31 1.42 -7.94
C PRO A 87 -11.03 0.70 -9.24
N ASP A 88 -11.15 -0.61 -9.19
CA ASP A 88 -10.92 -1.49 -10.32
C ASP A 88 -11.77 -2.75 -10.17
N ASP A 89 -12.94 -2.72 -10.80
CA ASP A 89 -13.92 -3.82 -10.75
C ASP A 89 -13.42 -5.11 -11.43
N SER A 90 -12.29 -5.06 -12.15
CA SER A 90 -11.66 -6.25 -12.73
C SER A 90 -10.82 -7.04 -11.71
N LEU A 91 -10.60 -6.49 -10.51
CA LEU A 91 -9.91 -7.14 -9.41
C LEU A 91 -10.91 -7.62 -8.35
N SER A 92 -10.72 -8.83 -7.83
CA SER A 92 -11.59 -9.44 -6.81
C SER A 92 -11.75 -8.59 -5.53
N GLY A 93 -10.75 -7.76 -5.20
CA GLY A 93 -10.77 -6.84 -4.07
C GLY A 93 -11.32 -5.44 -4.37
N GLY A 94 -11.67 -5.15 -5.62
CA GLY A 94 -12.16 -3.84 -6.10
C GLY A 94 -11.09 -2.75 -6.15
N CYS A 95 -9.86 -3.01 -5.72
CA CYS A 95 -8.70 -2.13 -5.89
C CYS A 95 -7.38 -2.91 -5.76
N PRO A 96 -6.25 -2.36 -6.25
CA PRO A 96 -4.94 -2.99 -6.15
C PRO A 96 -4.51 -3.37 -4.72
N ALA A 97 -4.76 -2.51 -3.72
CA ALA A 97 -4.36 -2.75 -2.32
C ALA A 97 -4.95 -4.04 -1.76
N ARG A 98 -6.24 -4.28 -2.02
CA ARG A 98 -6.96 -5.48 -1.57
C ARG A 98 -6.62 -6.71 -2.41
N ALA A 99 -6.32 -6.53 -3.69
CA ALA A 99 -5.92 -7.63 -4.57
C ALA A 99 -4.52 -8.19 -4.25
N LEU A 100 -3.64 -7.40 -3.63
CA LEU A 100 -2.27 -7.81 -3.30
C LEU A 100 -2.17 -8.93 -2.26
N SER A 101 -3.21 -9.18 -1.46
CA SER A 101 -3.28 -10.32 -0.53
C SER A 101 -3.72 -11.62 -1.20
N GLY A 102 -4.21 -11.55 -2.44
CA GLY A 102 -4.83 -12.65 -3.16
C GLY A 102 -4.03 -13.16 -4.36
N PRO A 103 -4.64 -14.02 -5.19
CA PRO A 103 -4.00 -14.60 -6.37
C PRO A 103 -3.68 -13.57 -7.47
N GLU A 104 -4.31 -12.40 -7.42
CA GLU A 104 -4.17 -11.32 -8.41
C GLU A 104 -2.94 -10.42 -8.18
N ALA A 105 -2.15 -10.67 -7.13
CA ALA A 105 -0.98 -9.85 -6.81
C ALA A 105 0.04 -9.72 -7.97
N THR A 106 0.17 -10.77 -8.80
CA THR A 106 1.00 -10.74 -10.01
C THR A 106 0.43 -9.80 -11.07
N GLU A 107 -0.88 -9.78 -11.25
CA GLU A 107 -1.55 -8.88 -12.19
C GLU A 107 -1.44 -7.42 -11.73
N VAL A 108 -1.60 -7.16 -10.42
CA VAL A 108 -1.37 -5.83 -9.83
C VAL A 108 0.06 -5.35 -10.13
N ARG A 109 1.07 -6.20 -9.93
CA ARG A 109 2.46 -5.86 -10.23
C ARG A 109 2.67 -5.57 -11.72
N ARG A 110 2.07 -6.36 -12.61
CA ARG A 110 2.13 -6.14 -14.06
C ARG A 110 1.55 -4.78 -14.45
N ARG A 111 0.42 -4.38 -13.85
CA ARG A 111 -0.22 -3.08 -14.07
C ARG A 111 0.65 -1.92 -13.58
N ALA A 112 1.27 -2.06 -12.41
CA ALA A 112 2.22 -1.06 -11.92
C ALA A 112 3.38 -0.88 -12.91
N GLN A 113 3.92 -1.97 -13.46
CA GLN A 113 5.04 -1.92 -14.41
C GLN A 113 4.66 -1.19 -15.69
N ALA A 114 3.41 -1.33 -16.16
CA ALA A 114 2.92 -0.64 -17.35
C ALA A 114 2.82 0.90 -17.19
N LEU A 115 2.97 1.45 -15.98
CA LEU A 115 2.98 2.90 -15.75
C LEU A 115 4.35 3.54 -16.00
N GLY A 116 5.42 2.75 -15.95
CA GLY A 116 6.81 3.21 -16.07
C GLY A 116 7.40 3.13 -17.47
N PHE A 117 6.60 2.77 -18.48
CA PHE A 117 7.01 2.59 -19.89
C PHE A 117 6.12 3.38 -20.85
#